data_AF-A0A412VA96-F1
#
_entry.id   AF-A0A412VA96-F1
#
_cell.length_a   1.000
_cell.length_b   1.000
_cell.length_c   1.000
_cell.angle_alpha   90.00
_cell.angle_beta   90.00
_cell.angle_gamma   90.00
#
_symmetry.space_group_name_H-M   'P 1'
#
loop_
_entity.id
_entity.type
_entity.pdbx_description
1 polymer ?
#
loop_
_entity_poly.entity_id
_entity_poly.type
_entity_poly.pdbx_seq_one_letter_code
_entity_poly.pdbx_strand_id
1 'polypeptide(L)'
;VYKIHSEQNPFVLPVEGGKFELPFICKKQTYLNDQFIEETYSSLNGLRFKTISTGNVWFLTVRKDGEKIGFYKFTFVGEGPYNQKTDPECYFNIYTHDANLITDNPTEIFRQDFIQPQTPGEDYYKPSRSSYKHGTFDF
;
A
#
# COMPACT_ATOMS: atom_id res chain seq x y z
N VAL A 1 -1.38 15.44 -11.43
CA VAL A 1 -1.97 14.57 -10.38
C VAL A 1 -1.36 13.19 -10.50
N TYR A 2 -0.97 12.55 -9.39
CA TYR A 2 -0.49 11.16 -9.42
C TYR A 2 -1.67 10.21 -9.52
N LYS A 3 -1.51 9.13 -10.29
CA LYS A 3 -2.48 8.05 -10.44
C LYS A 3 -1.74 6.74 -10.24
N ILE A 4 -2.06 6.06 -9.16
CA ILE A 4 -1.43 4.80 -8.76
C ILE A 4 -2.48 3.70 -8.79
N HIS A 5 -2.12 2.56 -9.38
CA HIS A 5 -3.02 1.42 -9.53
C HIS A 5 -2.27 0.12 -9.27
N SER A 6 -2.73 -0.66 -8.30
CA SER A 6 -2.29 -2.03 -8.05
C SER A 6 -3.19 -3.03 -8.76
N GLU A 7 -2.65 -4.21 -9.09
CA GLU A 7 -3.41 -5.27 -9.76
C GLU A 7 -4.59 -5.77 -8.92
N GLN A 8 -4.49 -5.63 -7.59
CA GLN A 8 -5.51 -6.05 -6.64
C GLN A 8 -5.57 -5.08 -5.46
N ASN A 9 -6.75 -4.53 -5.17
CA ASN A 9 -6.98 -3.70 -3.99
C ASN A 9 -8.44 -3.80 -3.54
N PRO A 10 -8.73 -4.39 -2.37
CA PRO A 10 -7.79 -4.91 -1.37
C PRO A 10 -7.11 -6.21 -1.80
N PHE A 11 -5.89 -6.46 -1.32
CA PHE A 11 -5.25 -7.77 -1.42
C PHE A 11 -5.82 -8.71 -0.34
N VAL A 12 -6.35 -9.85 -0.76
CA VAL A 12 -6.91 -10.87 0.15
C VAL A 12 -5.82 -11.89 0.48
N LEU A 13 -5.37 -11.90 1.73
CA LEU A 13 -4.37 -12.82 2.25
C LEU A 13 -4.97 -14.23 2.40
N PRO A 14 -4.30 -15.27 1.89
CA PRO A 14 -4.64 -16.66 2.18
C PRO A 14 -4.51 -17.00 3.67
N VAL A 15 -5.29 -17.96 4.15
CA VAL A 15 -5.38 -18.29 5.59
C VAL A 15 -4.06 -18.84 6.14
N GLU A 16 -3.37 -19.59 5.30
CA GLU A 16 -2.06 -20.19 5.55
C GLU A 16 -0.91 -19.16 5.62
N GLY A 17 -1.15 -17.91 5.23
CA GLY A 17 -0.10 -16.90 5.06
C GLY A 17 0.81 -17.19 3.87
N GLY A 18 1.98 -16.57 3.83
CA GLY A 18 2.95 -16.78 2.75
C GLY A 18 3.74 -15.54 2.35
N LYS A 19 4.57 -15.68 1.33
CA LYS A 19 5.34 -14.57 0.74
C LYS A 19 4.68 -14.15 -0.55
N PHE A 20 4.39 -12.86 -0.68
CA PHE A 20 3.64 -12.33 -1.80
C PHE A 20 4.37 -11.15 -2.43
N GLU A 21 4.16 -11.00 -3.73
CA GLU A 21 4.48 -9.80 -4.48
C GLU A 21 3.19 -9.30 -5.14
N LEU A 22 2.93 -8.00 -5.04
CA LEU A 22 1.78 -7.36 -5.70
C LEU A 22 2.28 -6.18 -6.55
N PRO A 23 2.29 -6.32 -7.88
CA PRO A 23 2.66 -5.23 -8.77
C PRO A 23 1.68 -4.06 -8.69
N PHE A 24 2.22 -2.86 -8.90
CA PHE A 24 1.46 -1.64 -9.09
C PHE A 24 2.20 -0.65 -10.00
N ILE A 25 1.42 0.21 -10.62
CA ILE A 25 1.89 1.20 -11.58
C ILE A 25 1.69 2.60 -11.00
N CYS A 26 2.70 3.45 -11.15
CA CYS A 26 2.64 4.88 -10.87
C CYS A 26 2.71 5.68 -12.17
N LYS A 27 1.71 6.54 -12.37
CA LYS A 27 1.66 7.50 -13.46
C LYS A 27 1.37 8.89 -12.94
N LYS A 28 1.70 9.90 -13.74
CA LYS A 28 1.37 11.30 -13.50
C LYS A 28 0.54 11.82 -14.67
N GLN A 29 -0.60 12.40 -14.33
CA GLN A 29 -1.49 13.07 -15.26
C GLN A 29 -1.19 14.57 -15.28
N THR A 30 -1.05 15.12 -16.48
CA THR A 30 -0.86 16.55 -16.73
C THR A 30 -2.16 17.14 -17.27
N TYR A 31 -2.54 18.30 -16.73
CA TYR A 31 -3.73 19.04 -17.11
C TYR A 31 -3.35 20.46 -17.51
N LEU A 32 -4.05 21.02 -18.49
CA LEU A 32 -3.95 22.42 -18.91
C LEU A 32 -5.36 22.99 -18.98
N ASN A 33 -5.63 24.09 -18.27
CA ASN A 33 -6.98 24.67 -18.19
C ASN A 33 -8.06 23.63 -17.83
N ASP A 34 -7.76 22.80 -16.83
CA ASP A 34 -8.60 21.68 -16.35
C ASP A 34 -8.91 20.58 -17.40
N GLN A 35 -8.30 20.63 -18.58
CA GLN A 35 -8.39 19.58 -19.59
C GLN A 35 -7.21 18.61 -19.47
N PHE A 36 -7.52 17.32 -19.49
CA PHE A 36 -6.51 16.26 -19.51
C PHE A 36 -5.68 16.36 -20.79
N ILE A 37 -4.36 16.40 -20.65
CA ILE A 37 -3.43 16.47 -21.78
C ILE A 37 -2.77 15.12 -22.01
N GLU A 38 -2.12 14.58 -20.98
CA GLU A 38 -1.40 13.33 -21.09
C GLU A 38 -1.25 12.62 -19.73
N GLU A 39 -0.92 11.33 -19.83
CA GLU A 39 -0.60 10.47 -18.70
C GLU A 39 0.72 9.76 -18.99
N THR A 40 1.73 9.99 -18.14
CA THR A 40 3.08 9.42 -18.31
C THR A 40 3.47 8.60 -17.08
N TYR A 41 4.30 7.57 -17.29
CA TYR A 41 4.86 6.80 -16.18
C TYR A 41 5.74 7.71 -15.31
N SER A 42 5.61 7.57 -13.98
CA SER A 42 6.26 8.50 -13.04
C SER A 42 6.98 7.76 -11.93
N SER A 43 8.11 8.33 -11.49
CA SER A 43 8.86 7.81 -10.35
C SER A 43 8.13 8.09 -9.04
N LEU A 44 8.35 7.24 -8.03
CA LEU A 44 7.90 7.49 -6.66
C LEU A 44 8.83 8.46 -5.92
N ASN A 45 10.02 8.75 -6.45
CA ASN A 45 11.03 9.59 -5.82
C ASN A 45 10.42 10.90 -5.29
N GLY A 46 10.67 11.18 -4.01
CA GLY A 46 10.15 12.34 -3.30
C GLY A 46 8.72 12.18 -2.76
N LEU A 47 7.94 11.20 -3.23
CA LEU A 47 6.64 10.88 -2.62
C LEU A 47 6.83 10.31 -1.23
N ARG A 48 5.87 10.58 -0.35
CA ARG A 48 5.88 10.10 1.03
C ARG A 48 5.06 8.82 1.13
N PHE A 49 5.36 7.99 2.11
CA PHE A 49 4.55 6.83 2.43
C PHE A 49 4.33 6.67 3.93
N LYS A 50 3.25 5.98 4.27
CA LYS A 50 2.89 5.56 5.61
C LYS A 50 2.38 4.12 5.53
N THR A 51 2.88 3.24 6.39
CA THR A 51 2.43 1.85 6.49
C THR A 51 2.03 1.54 7.91
N ILE A 52 0.90 0.87 8.04
CA ILE A 52 0.45 0.21 9.26
C ILE A 52 0.41 -1.27 8.95
N SER A 53 1.21 -2.05 9.67
CA SER A 53 1.19 -3.50 9.56
C SER A 53 0.78 -4.09 10.90
N THR A 54 -0.42 -4.66 10.93
CA THR A 54 -0.93 -5.44 12.05
C THR A 54 -0.65 -6.92 11.83
N GLY A 55 -0.84 -7.74 12.87
CA GLY A 55 -0.37 -9.14 12.93
C GLY A 55 -0.62 -10.07 11.74
N ASN A 56 -1.45 -9.72 10.75
CA ASN A 56 -1.59 -10.42 9.47
C ASN A 56 -0.43 -10.21 8.49
N VAL A 57 0.39 -9.17 8.66
CA VAL A 57 1.55 -8.90 7.80
C VAL A 57 2.77 -8.56 8.66
N TRP A 58 3.80 -9.41 8.65
CA TRP A 58 5.04 -9.16 9.39
C TRP A 58 5.94 -8.17 8.63
N PHE A 59 6.10 -8.35 7.32
CA PHE A 59 6.98 -7.52 6.51
C PHE A 59 6.20 -6.92 5.35
N LEU A 60 6.33 -5.63 5.11
CA LEU A 60 5.73 -4.92 3.98
C LEU A 60 6.69 -3.83 3.51
N THR A 61 7.07 -3.89 2.24
CA THR A 61 7.92 -2.88 1.61
C THR A 61 7.51 -2.70 0.15
N VAL A 62 7.86 -1.54 -0.41
CA VAL A 62 7.77 -1.28 -1.85
C VAL A 62 9.15 -1.39 -2.46
N ARG A 63 9.23 -1.94 -3.68
CA ARG A 63 10.45 -2.03 -4.49
C ARG A 63 10.15 -1.66 -5.94
N LYS A 64 11.19 -1.28 -6.68
CA LYS A 64 11.15 -1.22 -8.15
C LYS A 64 10.84 -2.61 -8.71
N ASP A 65 10.00 -2.67 -9.75
CA ASP A 65 9.73 -3.89 -10.48
C ASP A 65 10.40 -3.84 -11.85
N GLY A 66 11.69 -4.19 -11.85
CA GLY A 66 12.59 -4.01 -12.99
C GLY A 66 13.13 -2.59 -13.12
N GLU A 67 13.57 -2.23 -14.33
CA GLU A 67 14.25 -0.96 -14.61
C GLU A 67 13.31 0.14 -15.13
N LYS A 68 12.09 -0.22 -15.53
CA LYS A 68 11.14 0.73 -16.11
C LYS A 68 10.58 1.66 -15.04
N ILE A 69 10.64 2.96 -15.31
CA ILE A 69 10.02 3.98 -14.47
C ILE A 69 8.52 3.73 -14.37
N GLY A 70 7.96 3.91 -13.17
CA GLY A 70 6.52 3.76 -12.94
C GLY A 70 6.07 2.34 -12.66
N PHE A 71 6.96 1.34 -12.63
CA PHE A 71 6.64 -0.05 -12.30
C PHE A 71 7.25 -0.43 -10.95
N TYR A 72 6.39 -0.84 -10.03
CA TYR A 72 6.74 -1.12 -8.65
C TYR A 72 5.98 -2.34 -8.15
N LYS A 73 6.40 -2.86 -7.00
CA LYS A 73 5.67 -3.92 -6.31
C LYS A 73 5.74 -3.79 -4.82
N PHE A 74 4.66 -4.18 -4.16
CA PHE A 74 4.69 -4.53 -2.76
C PHE A 74 5.34 -5.91 -2.62
N THR A 75 6.27 -6.07 -1.68
CA THR A 75 6.76 -7.37 -1.23
C THR A 75 6.39 -7.50 0.23
N PHE A 76 5.64 -8.55 0.58
CA PHE A 76 5.14 -8.73 1.92
C PHE A 76 5.02 -10.18 2.36
N VAL A 77 4.98 -10.39 3.68
CA VAL A 77 4.80 -11.70 4.30
C VAL A 77 3.50 -11.70 5.06
N GLY A 78 2.53 -12.46 4.56
CA GLY A 78 1.28 -12.76 5.24
C GLY A 78 1.51 -13.79 6.34
N GLU A 79 1.00 -13.51 7.53
CA GLU A 79 1.04 -14.42 8.67
C GLU A 79 -0.31 -15.12 8.81
N GLY A 80 -0.29 -16.43 9.04
CA GLY A 80 -1.48 -17.24 9.23
C GLY A 80 -1.39 -18.14 10.47
N PRO A 81 -2.51 -18.48 11.11
CA PRO A 81 -3.87 -17.99 10.84
C PRO A 81 -4.10 -16.59 11.44
N TYR A 82 -4.89 -15.74 10.76
CA TYR A 82 -5.33 -14.44 11.26
C TYR A 82 -6.80 -14.24 10.90
N ASN A 83 -7.60 -13.74 11.83
CA ASN A 83 -8.99 -13.36 11.55
C ASN A 83 -9.11 -11.86 11.79
N GLN A 84 -9.32 -11.08 10.72
CA GLN A 84 -9.47 -9.63 10.84
C GLN A 84 -10.89 -9.26 11.29
N LYS A 85 -11.05 -8.06 11.88
CA LYS A 85 -12.34 -7.38 11.97
C LYS A 85 -12.83 -6.93 10.57
N THR A 86 -13.98 -6.26 10.54
CA THR A 86 -14.61 -5.69 9.34
C THR A 86 -13.72 -4.70 8.58
N ASP A 87 -12.89 -3.91 9.27
CA ASP A 87 -12.05 -2.88 8.64
C ASP A 87 -10.61 -3.37 8.41
N PRO A 88 -9.96 -3.03 7.28
CA PRO A 88 -8.55 -3.30 7.02
C PRO A 88 -7.65 -2.76 8.12
N GLU A 89 -6.98 -3.65 8.85
CA GLU A 89 -6.04 -3.28 9.90
C GLU A 89 -4.62 -3.09 9.36
N CYS A 90 -4.29 -3.68 8.20
CA CYS A 90 -3.02 -3.52 7.51
C CYS A 90 -3.20 -2.76 6.19
N TYR A 91 -2.47 -1.67 6.02
CA TYR A 91 -2.53 -0.85 4.80
C TYR A 91 -1.24 -0.07 4.54
N PHE A 92 -1.04 0.29 3.27
CA PHE A 92 0.05 1.12 2.80
C PHE A 92 -0.48 2.33 2.03
N ASN A 93 -0.15 3.53 2.50
CA ASN A 93 -0.55 4.78 1.90
C ASN A 93 0.63 5.49 1.23
N ILE A 94 0.36 6.14 0.11
CA ILE A 94 1.29 7.02 -0.59
C ILE A 94 0.69 8.43 -0.63
N TYR A 95 1.54 9.43 -0.42
CA TYR A 95 1.16 10.84 -0.35
C TYR A 95 2.08 11.68 -1.23
N THR A 96 1.67 12.93 -1.49
CA THR A 96 2.51 13.93 -2.14
C THR A 96 3.74 14.28 -1.30
N HIS A 97 4.75 14.85 -1.95
CA HIS A 97 6.06 15.15 -1.36
C HIS A 97 6.01 16.14 -0.17
N ASP A 98 5.01 17.00 -0.17
CA ASP A 98 4.72 18.05 0.82
C ASP A 98 3.83 17.57 1.98
N ALA A 99 3.32 16.33 1.92
CA ALA A 99 2.46 15.80 2.97
C ALA A 99 3.19 15.69 4.33
N ASN A 100 2.60 16.29 5.36
CA ASN A 100 3.07 16.18 6.74
C ASN A 100 2.43 14.96 7.42
N LEU A 101 3.20 13.87 7.51
CA LEU A 101 2.71 12.59 8.05
C LEU A 101 2.77 12.49 9.59
N ILE A 102 3.32 13.50 10.27
CA ILE A 102 3.57 13.46 11.72
C ILE A 102 2.42 14.12 12.48
N THR A 103 2.02 15.32 12.08
CA THR A 103 1.04 16.12 12.84
C THR A 103 -0.32 16.17 12.18
N ASP A 104 -0.40 15.88 10.88
CA ASP A 104 -1.63 16.06 10.11
C ASP A 104 -2.20 14.72 9.66
N ASN A 105 -3.44 14.75 9.14
CA ASN A 105 -4.08 13.65 8.44
C ASN A 105 -4.24 14.02 6.96
N PRO A 106 -3.14 14.08 6.19
CA PRO A 106 -3.21 14.44 4.78
C PRO A 106 -4.00 13.38 4.00
N THR A 107 -4.66 13.80 2.92
CA THR A 107 -5.31 12.89 2.00
C THR A 107 -4.26 12.09 1.23
N GLU A 108 -4.37 10.76 1.28
CA GLU A 108 -3.55 9.88 0.46
C GLU A 108 -3.87 10.03 -1.04
N ILE A 109 -2.84 9.92 -1.87
CA ILE A 109 -3.03 9.78 -3.33
C ILE A 109 -3.26 8.31 -3.71
N PHE A 110 -2.97 7.38 -2.81
CA PHE A 110 -3.19 5.95 -2.96
C PHE A 110 -3.15 5.24 -1.61
N ARG A 111 -4.03 4.25 -1.45
CA ARG A 111 -4.06 3.32 -0.32
C ARG A 111 -4.17 1.89 -0.85
N GLN A 112 -3.30 1.01 -0.38
CA GLN A 112 -3.39 -0.44 -0.59
C GLN A 112 -3.81 -1.10 0.72
N ASP A 113 -4.93 -1.82 0.70
CA ASP A 113 -5.38 -2.62 1.83
C ASP A 113 -4.90 -4.07 1.71
N PHE A 114 -4.54 -4.67 2.84
CA PHE A 114 -4.20 -6.09 2.97
C PHE A 114 -5.14 -6.71 4.00
N ILE A 115 -6.07 -7.53 3.54
CA ILE A 115 -7.15 -8.08 4.37
C ILE A 115 -7.05 -9.59 4.44
N GLN A 116 -7.39 -10.14 5.60
CA GLN A 116 -7.72 -11.55 5.74
C GLN A 116 -9.14 -11.60 6.31
N PRO A 117 -10.17 -11.82 5.47
CA PRO A 117 -11.55 -11.79 5.91
C PRO A 117 -11.80 -12.74 7.08
N GLN A 118 -12.72 -12.36 7.96
CA GLN A 118 -13.15 -13.23 9.05
C GLN A 118 -13.77 -14.52 8.50
N THR A 119 -13.28 -15.67 8.97
CA THR A 119 -13.98 -16.94 8.76
C THR A 119 -15.22 -16.98 9.65
N PRO A 120 -16.44 -17.18 9.11
CA PRO A 120 -17.65 -17.26 9.92
C PRO A 120 -17.57 -18.39 10.96
N GLY A 121 -17.81 -18.04 12.23
CA GLY A 121 -17.77 -19.00 13.34
C GLY A 121 -16.41 -19.18 14.01
N GLU A 122 -15.35 -18.53 13.50
CA GLU A 122 -14.05 -18.51 14.18
C GLU A 122 -13.87 -17.25 15.03
N ASP A 123 -13.13 -17.43 16.14
CA ASP A 123 -12.74 -16.32 17.00
C ASP A 123 -11.78 -15.37 16.28
N TYR A 124 -11.88 -14.09 16.64
CA TYR A 124 -10.91 -13.08 16.24
C TYR A 124 -9.54 -13.40 16.87
N TYR A 125 -8.53 -13.54 16.03
CA TYR A 125 -7.16 -13.74 16.47
C TYR A 125 -6.26 -12.68 15.85
N LYS A 126 -5.75 -11.80 16.72
CA LYS A 126 -4.75 -10.79 16.39
C LYS A 126 -3.46 -11.11 17.14
N PRO A 127 -2.37 -11.47 16.45
CA PRO A 127 -1.05 -11.41 17.04
C PRO A 127 -0.80 -10.01 17.61
N SER A 128 -0.21 -9.92 18.80
CA SER A 128 0.04 -8.65 19.54
C SER A 128 1.04 -7.71 18.87
N ARG A 129 1.33 -7.88 17.57
CA ARG A 129 2.30 -7.13 16.81
C ARG A 129 1.59 -6.07 15.98
N SER A 130 2.07 -4.84 16.09
CA SER A 130 1.70 -3.75 15.22
C SER A 130 2.96 -2.93 14.97
N SER A 131 3.20 -2.57 13.72
CA SER A 131 4.31 -1.72 13.34
C SER A 131 3.81 -0.54 12.53
N TYR A 132 4.47 0.59 12.77
CA TYR A 132 4.22 1.84 12.11
C TYR A 132 5.50 2.31 11.45
N LYS A 133 5.44 2.64 10.16
CA LYS A 133 6.58 3.23 9.45
C LYS A 133 6.09 4.29 8.49
N HIS A 134 6.84 5.37 8.38
CA HIS A 134 6.66 6.37 7.35
C HIS A 134 8.01 6.74 6.75
N GLY A 135 8.01 7.40 5.59
CA GLY A 135 9.24 7.79 4.95
C GLY A 135 9.00 8.52 3.63
N THR A 136 10.10 8.71 2.91
CA THR A 136 10.13 9.28 1.55
C THR A 136 10.79 8.25 0.65
N PHE A 137 10.24 8.05 -0.55
CA PHE A 137 10.90 7.24 -1.58
C PHE A 137 12.08 7.99 -2.17
N ASP A 138 13.16 7.26 -2.46
CA ASP A 138 14.39 7.76 -3.08
C ASP A 138 14.56 7.27 -4.53
N PHE A 139 13.52 6.67 -5.13
CA PHE A 139 13.63 5.94 -6.40
C PHE A 139 12.43 6.03 -7.36
#